data_AF-A0A5D2XT13-F1
#
_entry.id   AF-A0A5D2XT13-F1
#
_cell.length_a   1.000
_cell.length_b   1.000
_cell.length_c   1.000
_cell.angle_alpha   90.00
_cell.angle_beta   90.00
_cell.angle_gamma   90.00
#
_symmetry.space_group_name_H-M   'P 1'
#
loop_
_entity.id
_entity.type
_entity.pdbx_description
1 polymer ?
#
loop_
_entity_poly.entity_id
_entity_poly.type
_entity_poly.pdbx_seq_one_letter_code
_entity_poly.pdbx_strand_id
1 'polypeptide(L)' 'MIEMVLNDRLGKKVCVKCNDDDTIGDLKKLVAAQTGTRADKIRIQKRLPHPNYDKDNEGKQTPMKGANALQ' A
#
# COMPACT_ATOMS: atom_id res chain seq x y z
N MET A 1 -16.24 1.79 4.29
CA MET A 1 -15.56 0.61 3.70
C MET A 1 -14.55 1.12 2.70
N ILE A 2 -13.30 1.09 3.11
CA ILE A 2 -12.14 1.63 2.40
C ILE A 2 -11.43 0.49 1.69
N GLU A 3 -10.89 0.78 0.51
CA GLU A 3 -10.02 -0.14 -0.21
C GLU A 3 -8.55 0.29 0.01
N MET A 4 -7.75 -0.63 0.56
CA MET A 4 -6.33 -0.42 0.83
C MET A 4 -5.48 -1.30 -0.08
N VAL A 5 -4.52 -0.68 -0.76
CA VAL A 5 -3.52 -1.38 -1.58
C VAL A 5 -2.22 -1.48 -0.79
N LEU A 6 -1.75 -2.72 -0.60
CA LEU A 6 -0.50 -3.03 0.08
C LEU A 6 0.46 -3.66 -0.92
N ASN A 7 1.69 -3.14 -0.95
CA ASN A 7 2.77 -3.64 -1.79
C ASN A 7 3.80 -4.36 -0.91
N ASP A 8 4.15 -5.59 -1.26
CA ASP A 8 5.26 -6.29 -0.64
C ASP A 8 6.61 -5.90 -1.29
N ARG A 9 7.72 -6.27 -0.64
CA ARG A 9 9.09 -6.02 -1.09
C ARG A 9 9.42 -6.67 -2.43
N LEU A 10 8.74 -7.76 -2.77
CA LEU A 10 8.89 -8.44 -4.06
C LEU A 10 7.97 -7.88 -5.15
N GLY A 11 7.24 -6.78 -4.87
CA GLY A 11 6.34 -6.15 -5.84
C GLY A 11 4.95 -6.78 -5.94
N LYS A 12 4.65 -7.81 -5.13
CA LYS A 12 3.29 -8.37 -5.02
C LYS A 12 2.35 -7.31 -4.45
N LYS A 13 1.19 -7.19 -5.08
CA LYS A 13 0.11 -6.28 -4.65
C LYS A 13 -1.02 -7.07 -4.03
N VAL A 14 -1.52 -6.55 -2.91
CA VAL A 14 -2.64 -7.12 -2.18
C VAL A 14 -3.65 -6.00 -1.98
N CYS A 15 -4.87 -6.21 -2.45
CA CYS A 15 -5.96 -5.25 -2.29
C CYS A 15 -6.93 -5.77 -1.22
N VAL A 16 -7.10 -5.00 -0.15
CA VAL A 16 -7.90 -5.40 1.01
C VAL A 16 -8.99 -4.37 1.23
N LYS A 17 -10.23 -4.84 1.42
CA LYS A 17 -11.34 -4.00 1.87
C LYS A 17 -11.41 -4.06 3.38
N CYS A 18 -11.41 -2.89 4.02
CA CYS A 18 -11.53 -2.75 5.46
C CYS A 18 -12.60 -1.71 5.80
N ASN A 19 -13.05 -1.72 7.04
CA ASN A 19 -13.92 -0.69 7.59
C ASN A 19 -13.09 0.43 8.21
N ASP A 20 -13.74 1.58 8.38
CA ASP A 20 -13.08 2.80 8.86
C ASP A 20 -12.72 2.67 10.36
N ASP A 21 -13.41 1.78 11.07
CA ASP A 21 -13.20 1.46 12.50
C ASP A 21 -12.19 0.31 12.73
N ASP A 22 -11.71 -0.36 11.67
CA ASP A 22 -10.79 -1.49 11.80
C ASP A 22 -9.42 -1.04 12.33
N THR A 23 -8.87 -1.81 13.27
CA THR A 23 -7.53 -1.52 13.80
C THR A 23 -6.43 -2.03 12.87
N ILE A 24 -5.19 -1.58 13.09
CA ILE A 24 -4.00 -2.13 12.40
C ILE A 24 -3.89 -3.64 12.63
N GLY A 25 -4.32 -4.15 13.78
CA GLY A 25 -4.31 -5.58 14.08
C GLY A 25 -5.26 -6.36 13.17
N ASP A 26 -6.45 -5.81 12.93
CA ASP A 26 -7.45 -6.45 12.08
C ASP A 26 -7.06 -6.36 10.61
N LEU A 27 -6.49 -5.22 10.17
CA LEU A 27 -5.92 -5.10 8.84
C LEU A 27 -4.86 -6.18 8.57
N LYS A 28 -3.97 -6.46 9.54
CA LYS A 28 -2.99 -7.54 9.40
C LYS A 28 -3.64 -8.92 9.26
N LYS A 29 -4.74 -9.19 9.94
CA LYS A 29 -5.49 -10.46 9.80
C LYS A 29 -6.12 -10.57 8.41
N LEU A 30 -6.70 -9.49 7.89
CA LEU A 30 -7.26 -9.47 6.54
C LEU A 30 -6.19 -9.74 5.47
N VAL A 31 -5.01 -9.12 5.62
CA VAL A 31 -3.85 -9.37 4.73
C VAL A 31 -3.33 -10.79 4.89
N ALA A 32 -3.28 -11.31 6.11
CA ALA A 32 -2.86 -12.68 6.40
C ALA A 32 -3.77 -13.69 5.69
N ALA A 33 -5.09 -13.46 5.69
CA ALA A 33 -6.06 -14.32 5.00
C ALA A 33 -5.82 -14.40 3.48
N GLN A 34 -5.42 -13.30 2.84
CA GLN A 34 -5.15 -13.27 1.40
C GLN A 34 -3.74 -13.77 1.03
N THR A 35 -2.75 -13.51 1.89
CA THR A 35 -1.34 -13.75 1.56
C THR A 35 -0.80 -15.07 2.10
N GLY A 36 -1.47 -15.67 3.10
CA GLY A 36 -1.05 -16.90 3.77
C GLY A 36 0.05 -16.68 4.83
N THR A 37 0.48 -15.44 5.05
CA THR A 37 1.50 -15.07 6.04
C THR A 37 0.85 -14.82 7.40
N ARG A 38 1.42 -15.36 8.49
CA ARG A 38 0.95 -15.07 9.84
C ARG A 38 0.94 -13.57 10.15
N ALA A 39 -0.17 -13.06 10.70
CA ALA A 39 -0.37 -11.64 11.01
C ALA A 39 0.77 -11.04 11.86
N ASP A 40 1.31 -11.80 12.81
CA ASP A 40 2.40 -11.40 13.71
C ASP A 40 3.70 -11.04 12.95
N LYS A 41 3.92 -11.64 11.78
CA LYS A 41 5.10 -11.41 10.94
C LYS A 41 4.92 -10.26 9.96
N ILE A 42 3.69 -9.80 9.74
CA ILE A 42 3.39 -8.71 8.82
C ILE A 42 3.76 -7.38 9.47
N ARG A 43 4.69 -6.66 8.83
CA ARG A 43 5.09 -5.30 9.19
C ARG A 43 4.62 -4.34 8.10
N ILE A 44 3.62 -3.52 8.44
CA ILE A 44 3.09 -2.49 7.55
C ILE A 44 3.91 -1.22 7.76
N GLN A 45 4.36 -0.60 6.66
CA GLN A 45 5.04 0.69 6.68
C GLN A 45 4.26 1.66 5.79
N LYS A 46 3.91 2.83 6.35
CA LYS A 46 3.40 3.93 5.55
C LYS A 46 4.56 4.51 4.76
N ARG A 47 4.51 4.41 3.43
CA ARG A 47 5.49 5.07 2.57
C ARG A 47 5.22 6.57 2.60
N LEU A 48 6.26 7.37 2.81
CA LEU A 48 6.15 8.82 2.68
C LEU A 48 6.04 9.22 1.19
N PRO A 49 5.24 10.24 0.88
CA PRO A 49 5.22 10.81 -0.47
C PRO A 49 6.60 11.38 -0.80
N HIS A 50 7.07 11.15 -2.03
CA HIS A 50 8.28 11.80 -2.54
C HIS A 50 7.87 13.08 -3.29
N PRO A 51 8.55 14.21 -3.12
CA PRO A 51 8.12 15.50 -3.68
C PRO A 51 7.91 15.48 -5.20
N ASN A 52 8.70 14.68 -5.92
CA ASN A 52 8.64 14.62 -7.39
C ASN A 52 7.98 13.35 -7.95
N TYR A 53 7.62 12.38 -7.10
CA TYR A 53 7.18 11.06 -7.56
C TYR A 53 6.06 10.52 -6.69
N ASP A 54 4.97 10.16 -7.34
CA ASP A 54 3.91 9.35 -6.74
C ASP A 54 4.09 7.87 -7.13
N LYS A 55 3.33 6.98 -6.49
CA LYS A 55 3.13 5.61 -6.99
C LYS A 55 1.68 5.46 -7.40
N ASP A 56 1.48 5.05 -8.65
CA ASP A 56 0.14 4.72 -9.13
C ASP A 56 -0.42 3.48 -8.41
N ASN A 57 -1.67 3.14 -8.71
CA ASN A 57 -2.33 1.95 -8.17
C ASN A 57 -1.58 0.66 -8.57
N GLU A 58 -0.74 0.71 -9.61
CA GLU A 58 0.17 -0.35 -10.07
C GLU A 58 1.57 -0.27 -9.43
N GLY A 59 1.78 0.63 -8.46
CA GLY A 59 3.00 0.71 -7.66
C GLY A 59 4.21 1.17 -8.46
N LYS A 60 4.00 1.52 -9.74
CA LYS A 60 4.98 2.12 -10.62
C LYS A 60 5.20 3.53 -10.14
N GLN A 61 6.46 3.89 -10.01
CA GLN A 61 6.83 5.23 -9.61
C GLN A 61 6.59 6.15 -10.80
N THR A 62 5.62 7.05 -10.67
CA THR A 62 5.23 8.00 -11.72
C THR A 62 5.56 9.42 -11.25
N PRO A 63 6.06 10.29 -12.14
CA PRO A 63 6.23 11.69 -11.79
C PRO A 63 4.86 12.30 -11.47
N MET A 64 4.81 13.20 -10.48
CA MET A 64 3.59 13.93 -10.13
C MET A 64 3.02 14.63 -11.38
N LYS A 65 1.70 14.59 -11.59
CA LYS A 65 1.06 15.33 -12.70
C LYS A 65 1.34 16.82 -12.52
N GLY A 66 2.12 17.41 -13.42
CA GLY A 66 2.58 18.81 -13.36
C GLY A 66 4.08 18.99 -13.10
N ALA A 67 4.81 17.91 -12.80
CA ALA A 67 6.28 17.92 -12.69
C ALA A 67 6.96 17.88 -14.08
N ASN A 68 6.60 18.78 -14.99
CA ASN A 68 7.51 19.21 -16.04
C ASN A 68 8.31 20.39 -15.47
N ALA A 69 9.37 20.08 -14.73
CA ALA A 69 10.40 21.05 -14.43
C ALA A 69 11.52 20.84 -15.45
N LEU A 70 11.52 21.69 -16.48
CA LEU A 70 12.66 22.06 -17.32
C LEU A 70 13.44 20.90 -17.97
N GLN A 71 13.00 20.49 -19.17
CA GLN A 71 13.86 20.34 -20.34
C GLN A 71 13.14 20.94 -21.55
#